data_AF-C4ILU5-F1
#
_entry.id   AF-C4ILU5-F1
#
_cell.length_a   1.000
_cell.length_b   1.000
_cell.length_c   1.000
_cell.angle_alpha   90.00
_cell.angle_beta   90.00
_cell.angle_gamma   90.00
#
_symmetry.space_group_name_H-M   'P 1'
#
loop_
_entity.id
_entity.type
_entity.pdbx_description
1 polymer ?
#
loop_
_entity_poly.entity_id
_entity_poly.type
_entity_poly.pdbx_seq_one_letter_code
_entity_poly.pdbx_strand_id
1 'polypeptide(L)'
;MSETKNLEYMEIRDQICDVCHKMWQLGWVAANDGNVSVKLEDGTFLATPTGISKSFITPDKLVHINANGEILDGPEGAKPSSEIKMHLRCYEEREDVRSVVHAHPPTATGYAVAHLDLDRYTMIETIIAIGSVPVTPFGTPSTYEVPEAIAPYLQKHDVLLLANHGALTVGCDLITAYYRMETLELYAKISLTAHLLGGEKEVSKENIDRLINMREGYGVTGKHPGFKRYRKE
;
A
#
# COMPACT_ATOMS: atom_id res chain seq x y z
N MET A 1 -16.28 -17.14 -19.89
CA MET A 1 -14.82 -17.17 -19.62
C MET A 1 -14.30 -18.57 -19.91
N SER A 2 -13.05 -18.73 -20.32
CA SER A 2 -12.40 -20.06 -20.36
C SER A 2 -12.21 -20.58 -18.93
N GLU A 3 -12.10 -21.90 -18.77
CA GLU A 3 -11.92 -22.56 -17.46
C GLU A 3 -10.69 -22.03 -16.71
N THR A 4 -9.58 -21.80 -17.42
CA THR A 4 -8.36 -21.18 -16.87
C THR A 4 -8.59 -19.77 -16.35
N LYS A 5 -9.33 -18.93 -17.08
CA LYS A 5 -9.65 -17.56 -16.62
C LYS A 5 -10.54 -17.55 -15.38
N ASN A 6 -11.39 -18.56 -15.24
CA ASN A 6 -12.23 -18.70 -14.06
C ASN A 6 -11.43 -19.13 -12.83
N LEU A 7 -10.46 -20.03 -13.00
CA LEU A 7 -9.54 -20.43 -11.94
C LEU A 7 -8.70 -19.24 -11.44
N GLU A 8 -8.07 -18.50 -12.36
CA GLU A 8 -7.27 -17.32 -12.02
C GLU A 8 -8.11 -16.25 -11.29
N TYR A 9 -9.34 -16.02 -11.75
CA TYR A 9 -10.27 -15.09 -11.09
C TYR A 9 -10.55 -15.50 -9.64
N MET A 10 -10.77 -16.79 -9.39
CA MET A 10 -11.01 -17.30 -8.03
C MET A 10 -9.74 -17.24 -7.16
N GLU A 11 -8.57 -17.55 -7.73
CA GLU A 11 -7.29 -17.43 -7.02
C GLU A 11 -7.03 -15.99 -6.54
N ILE A 12 -7.33 -14.99 -7.36
CA ILE A 12 -7.20 -13.58 -6.96
C ILE A 12 -8.16 -13.26 -5.80
N ARG A 13 -9.41 -13.74 -5.84
CA ARG A 13 -10.38 -13.53 -4.75
C ARG A 13 -9.90 -14.14 -3.45
N ASP A 14 -9.39 -15.37 -3.50
CA ASP A 14 -8.84 -16.07 -2.32
C ASP A 14 -7.61 -15.34 -1.77
N GLN A 15 -6.73 -14.85 -2.64
CA GLN A 15 -5.56 -14.07 -2.24
C GLN A 15 -5.92 -12.74 -1.58
N ILE A 16 -6.95 -12.03 -2.08
CA ILE A 16 -7.50 -10.83 -1.42
C ILE A 16 -7.98 -11.17 -0.02
N CYS A 17 -8.72 -12.28 0.14
CA CYS A 17 -9.21 -12.72 1.45
C CYS A 17 -8.06 -13.05 2.40
N ASP A 18 -7.05 -13.80 1.95
CA ASP A 18 -5.86 -14.12 2.76
C ASP A 18 -5.13 -12.85 3.24
N VAL A 19 -4.88 -11.89 2.34
CA VAL A 19 -4.26 -10.61 2.71
C VAL A 19 -5.11 -9.82 3.71
N CYS A 20 -6.43 -9.76 3.52
CA CYS A 20 -7.35 -9.13 4.47
C CYS A 20 -7.25 -9.75 5.88
N HIS A 21 -7.22 -11.09 5.95
CA HIS A 21 -7.08 -11.80 7.22
C HIS A 21 -5.72 -11.55 7.87
N LYS A 22 -4.62 -11.55 7.10
CA LYS A 22 -3.27 -11.24 7.61
C LYS A 22 -3.19 -9.82 8.16
N MET A 23 -3.70 -8.82 7.43
CA MET A 23 -3.75 -7.44 7.90
C MET A 23 -4.49 -7.33 9.24
N TRP A 24 -5.63 -8.03 9.37
CA TRP A 24 -6.38 -8.06 10.62
C TRP A 24 -5.63 -8.77 11.75
N GLN A 25 -5.04 -9.93 11.49
CA GLN A 25 -4.26 -10.69 12.49
C GLN A 25 -3.06 -9.90 13.01
N LEU A 26 -2.43 -9.10 12.14
CA LEU A 26 -1.30 -8.24 12.49
C LEU A 26 -1.72 -6.92 13.16
N GLY A 27 -3.02 -6.66 13.29
CA GLY A 27 -3.56 -5.46 13.92
C GLY A 27 -3.35 -4.19 13.11
N TRP A 28 -3.25 -4.29 11.77
CA TRP A 28 -3.11 -3.12 10.89
C TRP A 28 -4.44 -2.53 10.47
N VAL A 29 -5.55 -3.21 10.79
CA VAL A 29 -6.92 -2.80 10.50
C VAL A 29 -7.80 -3.10 11.72
N ALA A 30 -8.76 -2.24 11.98
CA ALA A 30 -9.73 -2.33 13.06
C ALA A 30 -11.16 -2.07 12.58
N ALA A 31 -12.13 -2.76 13.19
CA ALA A 31 -13.52 -2.70 12.77
C ALA A 31 -13.67 -2.96 11.26
N ASN A 32 -14.07 -1.96 10.47
CA ASN A 32 -14.34 -2.05 9.03
C ASN A 32 -13.36 -1.24 8.15
N ASP A 33 -12.26 -0.75 8.72
CA ASP A 33 -11.27 0.06 8.02
C ASP A 33 -10.36 -0.77 7.09
N GLY A 34 -9.42 -0.07 6.45
CA GLY A 34 -8.52 -0.62 5.43
C GLY A 34 -9.26 -1.03 4.17
N ASN A 35 -8.53 -1.28 3.09
CA ASN A 35 -9.09 -1.80 1.85
C ASN A 35 -8.00 -2.35 0.92
N VAL A 36 -8.43 -3.28 0.07
CA VAL A 36 -7.57 -3.98 -0.90
C VAL A 36 -8.27 -3.96 -2.25
N SER A 37 -7.51 -3.70 -3.33
CA SER A 37 -7.98 -3.91 -4.69
C SER A 37 -6.92 -4.53 -5.59
N VAL A 38 -7.40 -5.22 -6.64
CA VAL A 38 -6.59 -5.85 -7.69
C VAL A 38 -7.17 -5.50 -9.05
N LYS A 39 -6.32 -5.05 -9.97
CA LYS A 39 -6.65 -4.80 -11.39
C LYS A 39 -6.60 -6.11 -12.16
N LEU A 40 -7.67 -6.42 -12.89
CA LEU A 40 -7.80 -7.60 -13.73
C LEU A 40 -7.19 -7.36 -15.13
N GLU A 41 -7.06 -8.42 -15.93
CA GLU A 41 -6.50 -8.33 -17.29
C GLU A 41 -7.34 -7.45 -18.23
N ASP A 42 -8.66 -7.45 -18.06
CA ASP A 42 -9.61 -6.69 -18.90
C ASP A 42 -9.71 -5.20 -18.51
N GLY A 43 -8.88 -4.75 -17.56
CA GLY A 43 -8.87 -3.37 -17.09
C GLY A 43 -9.91 -3.03 -16.03
N THR A 44 -10.69 -4.02 -15.57
CA THR A 44 -11.60 -3.89 -14.42
C THR A 44 -10.91 -4.24 -13.10
N PHE A 45 -11.62 -4.17 -11.96
CA PHE A 45 -11.01 -4.32 -10.64
C PHE A 45 -11.85 -5.16 -9.69
N LEU A 46 -11.19 -5.98 -8.88
CA LEU A 46 -11.77 -6.54 -7.66
C LEU A 46 -11.39 -5.66 -6.49
N ALA A 47 -12.33 -5.43 -5.58
CA ALA A 47 -12.10 -4.63 -4.37
C ALA A 47 -12.87 -5.16 -3.17
N THR A 48 -12.34 -4.88 -1.98
CA THR A 48 -13.08 -5.09 -0.72
C THR A 48 -14.27 -4.13 -0.61
N PRO A 49 -15.45 -4.61 -0.17
CA PRO A 49 -16.60 -3.75 0.05
C PRO A 49 -16.41 -2.83 1.28
N THR A 50 -17.19 -1.76 1.33
CA THR A 50 -17.28 -0.90 2.52
C THR A 50 -18.06 -1.59 3.65
N GLY A 51 -17.78 -1.20 4.89
CA GLY A 51 -18.59 -1.60 6.05
C GLY A 51 -18.35 -3.03 6.57
N ILE A 52 -17.43 -3.79 5.98
CA ILE A 52 -17.11 -5.16 6.40
C ILE A 52 -15.71 -5.23 6.98
N SER A 53 -15.59 -5.88 8.14
CA SER A 53 -14.29 -6.17 8.73
C SER A 53 -13.46 -7.07 7.83
N LYS A 54 -12.16 -6.80 7.76
CA LYS A 54 -11.22 -7.61 6.97
C LYS A 54 -11.09 -9.05 7.49
N SER A 55 -11.48 -9.30 8.74
CA SER A 55 -11.62 -10.66 9.30
C SER A 55 -12.82 -11.46 8.79
N PHE A 56 -13.78 -10.80 8.14
CA PHE A 56 -15.02 -11.42 7.65
C PHE A 56 -15.13 -11.37 6.12
N ILE A 57 -14.07 -10.97 5.42
CA ILE A 57 -14.04 -10.95 3.96
C ILE A 57 -13.94 -12.38 3.43
N THR A 58 -14.85 -12.72 2.54
CA THR A 58 -14.90 -13.99 1.82
C THR A 58 -14.97 -13.71 0.32
N PRO A 59 -14.59 -14.67 -0.54
CA PRO A 59 -14.58 -14.46 -1.98
C PRO A 59 -15.90 -13.88 -2.49
N ASP A 60 -17.05 -14.42 -2.08
CA ASP A 60 -18.38 -13.97 -2.48
C ASP A 60 -18.71 -12.52 -2.09
N LYS A 61 -18.05 -11.96 -1.06
CA LYS A 61 -18.29 -10.58 -0.59
C LYS A 61 -17.54 -9.51 -1.38
N LEU A 62 -16.56 -9.89 -2.19
CA LEU A 62 -15.80 -8.95 -3.00
C LEU A 62 -16.67 -8.32 -4.09
N VAL A 63 -16.42 -7.05 -4.37
CA VAL A 63 -17.08 -6.32 -5.45
C VAL A 63 -16.18 -6.24 -6.68
N HIS A 64 -16.77 -6.36 -7.85
CA HIS A 64 -16.15 -6.16 -9.15
C HIS A 64 -16.59 -4.81 -9.69
N ILE A 65 -15.66 -3.93 -9.99
CA ILE A 65 -15.93 -2.55 -10.42
C ILE A 65 -15.20 -2.22 -11.72
N ASN A 66 -15.70 -1.22 -12.45
CA ASN A 66 -15.01 -0.62 -13.59
C ASN A 66 -14.06 0.53 -13.15
N ALA A 67 -13.40 1.17 -14.12
CA ALA A 67 -12.47 2.28 -13.87
C ALA A 67 -13.12 3.55 -13.30
N ASN A 68 -14.43 3.69 -13.40
CA ASN A 68 -15.18 4.79 -12.78
C ASN A 68 -15.60 4.46 -11.33
N GLY A 69 -15.28 3.26 -10.84
CA GLY A 69 -15.72 2.77 -9.53
C GLY A 69 -17.18 2.28 -9.50
N GLU A 70 -17.81 2.10 -10.66
CA GLU A 70 -19.17 1.58 -10.76
C GLU A 70 -19.15 0.05 -10.66
N ILE A 71 -20.12 -0.51 -9.93
CA ILE A 71 -20.22 -1.95 -9.69
C ILE A 71 -20.68 -2.66 -10.96
N LEU A 72 -19.89 -3.65 -11.39
CA LEU A 72 -20.21 -4.59 -12.47
C LEU A 72 -20.84 -5.87 -11.92
N ASP A 73 -20.35 -6.34 -10.78
CA ASP A 73 -20.83 -7.53 -10.08
C ASP A 73 -20.50 -7.48 -8.58
N GLY A 74 -21.27 -8.19 -7.75
CA GLY A 74 -21.08 -8.28 -6.31
C GLY A 74 -22.36 -8.59 -5.54
N PRO A 75 -22.27 -8.79 -4.22
CA PRO A 75 -23.45 -9.05 -3.38
C PRO A 75 -24.51 -7.96 -3.49
N GLU A 76 -25.77 -8.33 -3.33
CA GLU A 76 -26.88 -7.37 -3.31
C GLU A 76 -26.66 -6.30 -2.23
N GLY A 77 -26.76 -5.02 -2.64
CA GLY A 77 -26.57 -3.88 -1.75
C GLY A 77 -25.11 -3.58 -1.37
N ALA A 78 -24.13 -4.36 -1.86
CA ALA A 78 -22.72 -4.07 -1.64
C ALA A 78 -22.30 -2.76 -2.30
N LYS A 79 -21.31 -2.11 -1.72
CA LYS A 79 -20.64 -0.92 -2.27
C LYS A 79 -19.14 -1.10 -2.13
N PRO A 80 -18.32 -0.64 -3.10
CA PRO A 80 -16.87 -0.60 -2.90
C PRO A 80 -16.52 0.26 -1.69
N SER A 81 -15.29 0.11 -1.18
CA SER A 81 -14.75 1.01 -0.16
C SER A 81 -15.00 2.47 -0.54
N SER A 82 -15.32 3.30 0.45
CA SER A 82 -15.49 4.75 0.24
C SER A 82 -14.20 5.42 -0.27
N GLU A 83 -13.06 4.75 -0.12
CA GLU A 83 -11.73 5.22 -0.52
C GLU A 83 -11.24 4.61 -1.82
N ILE A 84 -12.12 3.93 -2.58
CA ILE A 84 -11.74 3.31 -3.85
C ILE A 84 -11.16 4.32 -4.86
N LYS A 85 -11.53 5.60 -4.76
CA LYS A 85 -10.97 6.69 -5.58
C LYS A 85 -9.45 6.82 -5.43
N MET A 86 -8.92 6.58 -4.22
CA MET A 86 -7.48 6.59 -3.95
C MET A 86 -6.79 5.45 -4.71
N HIS A 87 -7.40 4.26 -4.73
CA HIS A 87 -6.88 3.09 -5.45
C HIS A 87 -6.91 3.33 -6.97
N LEU A 88 -8.04 3.83 -7.49
CA LEU A 88 -8.21 4.15 -8.91
C LEU A 88 -7.17 5.18 -9.38
N ARG A 89 -6.86 6.20 -8.57
CA ARG A 89 -5.78 7.15 -8.86
C ARG A 89 -4.42 6.45 -9.00
N CYS A 90 -4.10 5.47 -8.15
CA CYS A 90 -2.86 4.70 -8.30
C CYS A 90 -2.78 3.97 -9.64
N TYR A 91 -3.87 3.33 -10.07
CA TYR A 91 -3.92 2.61 -11.35
C TYR A 91 -3.89 3.54 -12.57
N GLU A 92 -4.41 4.76 -12.45
CA GLU A 92 -4.40 5.77 -13.49
C GLU A 92 -3.00 6.37 -13.69
N GLU A 93 -2.30 6.67 -12.59
CA GLU A 93 -0.97 7.28 -12.62
C GLU A 93 0.14 6.29 -13.04
N ARG A 94 -0.08 5.00 -12.81
CA ARG A 94 0.98 3.98 -12.90
C ARG A 94 0.50 2.70 -13.60
N GLU A 95 0.99 2.47 -14.81
CA GLU A 95 0.69 1.25 -15.58
C GLU A 95 1.24 -0.03 -14.94
N ASP A 96 2.35 0.06 -14.19
CA ASP A 96 2.98 -1.08 -13.50
C ASP A 96 2.23 -1.52 -12.24
N VAL A 97 1.22 -0.75 -11.80
CA VAL A 97 0.43 -1.08 -10.62
C VAL A 97 -0.73 -2.00 -10.99
N ARG A 98 -0.77 -3.15 -10.31
CA ARG A 98 -1.83 -4.16 -10.44
C ARG A 98 -2.56 -4.40 -9.12
N SER A 99 -2.03 -3.95 -7.99
CA SER A 99 -2.71 -4.07 -6.70
C SER A 99 -2.39 -2.91 -5.78
N VAL A 100 -3.35 -2.58 -4.92
CA VAL A 100 -3.25 -1.49 -3.95
C VAL A 100 -3.77 -2.00 -2.60
N VAL A 101 -3.00 -1.74 -1.54
CA VAL A 101 -3.34 -2.08 -0.16
C VAL A 101 -3.25 -0.82 0.69
N HIS A 102 -4.36 -0.50 1.36
CA HIS A 102 -4.46 0.58 2.33
C HIS A 102 -4.79 0.00 3.71
N ALA A 103 -4.07 0.48 4.73
CA ALA A 103 -4.19 0.03 6.12
C ALA A 103 -3.74 1.12 7.11
N HIS A 104 -3.91 0.80 8.39
CA HIS A 104 -3.53 1.62 9.55
C HIS A 104 -2.52 0.88 10.46
N PRO A 105 -1.36 0.42 9.94
CA PRO A 105 -0.34 -0.21 10.77
C PRO A 105 0.11 0.75 11.89
N PRO A 106 0.06 0.37 13.17
CA PRO A 106 0.10 1.35 14.28
C PRO A 106 1.35 2.22 14.32
N THR A 107 2.54 1.66 14.09
CA THR A 107 3.77 2.42 14.23
C THR A 107 3.95 3.37 13.05
N ALA A 108 3.79 2.86 11.83
CA ALA A 108 3.84 3.68 10.62
C ALA A 108 2.75 4.77 10.61
N THR A 109 1.54 4.46 11.07
CA THR A 109 0.47 5.46 11.25
C THR A 109 0.87 6.50 12.30
N GLY A 110 1.59 6.11 13.36
CA GLY A 110 2.18 7.05 14.32
C GLY A 110 3.11 8.07 13.67
N TYR A 111 3.96 7.67 12.72
CA TYR A 111 4.77 8.59 11.93
C TYR A 111 3.91 9.53 11.08
N ALA A 112 2.85 9.02 10.46
CA ALA A 112 1.92 9.81 9.67
C ALA A 112 1.15 10.85 10.52
N VAL A 113 0.77 10.48 11.75
CA VAL A 113 0.13 11.38 12.72
C VAL A 113 1.12 12.43 13.24
N ALA A 114 2.39 12.07 13.40
CA ALA A 114 3.45 12.98 13.81
C ALA A 114 3.94 13.89 12.67
N HIS A 115 3.44 13.70 11.44
CA HIS A 115 3.93 14.37 10.23
C HIS A 115 5.44 14.18 10.04
N LEU A 116 5.92 12.96 10.31
CA LEU A 116 7.31 12.59 10.19
C LEU A 116 7.51 11.61 9.04
N ASP A 117 8.27 12.03 8.03
CA ASP A 117 8.72 11.13 6.97
C ASP A 117 9.63 10.03 7.54
N LEU A 118 9.59 8.88 6.90
CA LEU A 118 10.49 7.75 7.13
C LEU A 118 11.61 7.79 6.08
N ASP A 119 12.56 8.71 6.26
CA ASP A 119 13.61 9.05 5.29
C ASP A 119 15.05 8.84 5.80
N ARG A 120 15.20 8.01 6.84
CA ARG A 120 16.46 7.59 7.47
C ARG A 120 16.92 6.23 6.93
N TYR A 121 18.08 6.20 6.28
CA TYR A 121 18.58 4.99 5.63
C TYR A 121 19.32 4.08 6.61
N THR A 122 18.57 3.30 7.39
CA THR A 122 19.09 2.61 8.60
C THR A 122 19.09 1.08 8.52
N MET A 123 18.27 0.50 7.64
CA MET A 123 18.14 -0.94 7.48
C MET A 123 18.28 -1.34 6.02
N ILE A 124 19.10 -2.34 5.73
CA ILE A 124 19.45 -2.75 4.36
C ILE A 124 18.20 -3.13 3.57
N GLU A 125 17.32 -3.90 4.19
CA GLU A 125 16.11 -4.45 3.60
C GLU A 125 15.14 -3.32 3.19
N THR A 126 14.95 -2.29 4.00
CA THR A 126 14.07 -1.16 3.65
C THR A 126 14.67 -0.28 2.58
N ILE A 127 15.99 -0.07 2.59
CA ILE A 127 16.71 0.68 1.56
C ILE A 127 16.54 0.00 0.18
N ILE A 128 16.54 -1.32 0.13
CA ILE A 128 16.33 -2.07 -1.13
C ILE A 128 14.85 -2.08 -1.51
N ALA A 129 13.97 -2.36 -0.56
CA ALA A 129 12.57 -2.66 -0.85
C ALA A 129 11.73 -1.42 -1.15
N ILE A 130 11.83 -0.38 -0.32
CA ILE A 130 10.87 0.75 -0.31
C ILE A 130 11.51 2.14 -0.26
N GLY A 131 12.78 2.24 0.11
CA GLY A 131 13.50 3.51 0.19
C GLY A 131 12.94 4.45 1.25
N SER A 132 13.01 5.77 0.99
CA SER A 132 12.35 6.75 1.83
C SER A 132 10.85 6.82 1.55
N VAL A 133 10.08 6.96 2.63
CA VAL A 133 8.61 6.99 2.59
C VAL A 133 8.12 8.36 3.06
N PRO A 134 7.51 9.16 2.16
CA PRO A 134 7.00 10.48 2.51
C PRO A 134 5.66 10.40 3.23
N VAL A 135 5.37 11.43 4.02
CA VAL A 135 4.02 11.77 4.48
C VAL A 135 3.39 12.71 3.46
N THR A 136 2.28 12.29 2.85
CA THR A 136 1.53 13.12 1.91
C THR A 136 0.75 14.20 2.65
N PRO A 137 0.40 15.33 1.99
CA PRO A 137 -0.52 16.30 2.55
C PRO A 137 -1.82 15.67 3.04
N PHE A 138 -2.44 16.27 4.05
CA PHE A 138 -3.76 15.84 4.53
C PHE A 138 -4.80 16.00 3.42
N GLY A 139 -5.68 15.02 3.32
CA GLY A 139 -6.89 15.09 2.52
C GLY A 139 -8.02 14.39 3.25
N THR A 140 -9.23 14.89 3.10
CA THR A 140 -10.41 14.31 3.74
C THR A 140 -10.73 12.96 3.09
N PRO A 141 -10.79 11.84 3.85
CA PRO A 141 -11.14 10.53 3.30
C PRO A 141 -12.47 10.54 2.54
N SER A 142 -12.63 9.65 1.57
CA SER A 142 -13.82 9.53 0.69
C SER A 142 -14.09 10.70 -0.28
N THR A 143 -13.27 11.76 -0.24
CA THR A 143 -13.28 12.87 -1.21
C THR A 143 -12.24 12.65 -2.32
N TYR A 144 -12.02 13.65 -3.18
CA TYR A 144 -10.90 13.66 -4.14
C TYR A 144 -9.60 14.24 -3.56
N GLU A 145 -9.62 14.78 -2.34
CA GLU A 145 -8.46 15.40 -1.71
C GLU A 145 -7.33 14.39 -1.46
N VAL A 146 -7.63 13.18 -0.98
CA VAL A 146 -6.61 12.13 -0.79
C VAL A 146 -5.99 11.69 -2.13
N PRO A 147 -6.77 11.32 -3.16
CA PRO A 147 -6.24 11.07 -4.50
C PRO A 147 -5.32 12.18 -5.02
N GLU A 148 -5.72 13.44 -4.89
CA GLU A 148 -4.93 14.60 -5.34
C GLU A 148 -3.64 14.77 -4.52
N ALA A 149 -3.70 14.54 -3.21
CA ALA A 149 -2.54 14.64 -2.32
C ALA A 149 -1.48 13.57 -2.60
N ILE A 150 -1.87 12.35 -2.98
CA ILE A 150 -0.92 11.26 -3.26
C ILE A 150 -0.31 11.33 -4.67
N ALA A 151 -1.03 11.88 -5.65
CA ALA A 151 -0.66 11.82 -7.06
C ALA A 151 0.78 12.30 -7.37
N PRO A 152 1.28 13.42 -6.81
CA PRO A 152 2.65 13.88 -7.06
C PRO A 152 3.76 12.91 -6.63
N TYR A 153 3.45 11.96 -5.74
CA TYR A 153 4.42 11.03 -5.17
C TYR A 153 4.42 9.67 -5.89
N LEU A 154 3.32 9.30 -6.55
CA LEU A 154 3.13 7.96 -7.12
C LEU A 154 4.17 7.60 -8.20
N GLN A 155 4.71 8.59 -8.93
CA GLN A 155 5.74 8.34 -9.95
C GLN A 155 7.10 7.90 -9.37
N LYS A 156 7.32 8.08 -8.07
CA LYS A 156 8.62 7.84 -7.41
C LYS A 156 8.56 6.83 -6.27
N HIS A 157 7.39 6.66 -5.64
CA HIS A 157 7.22 5.84 -4.46
C HIS A 157 6.21 4.73 -4.69
N ASP A 158 6.50 3.58 -4.08
CA ASP A 158 5.57 2.46 -4.00
C ASP A 158 4.83 2.39 -2.65
N VAL A 159 5.25 3.24 -1.70
CA VAL A 159 4.76 3.30 -0.32
C VAL A 159 4.61 4.75 0.08
N LEU A 160 3.47 5.09 0.66
CA LEU A 160 3.14 6.43 1.13
C LEU A 160 2.54 6.37 2.54
N LEU A 161 2.92 7.31 3.40
CA LEU A 161 2.20 7.62 4.63
C LEU A 161 1.17 8.72 4.34
N LEU A 162 -0.02 8.60 4.90
CA LEU A 162 -1.13 9.54 4.72
C LEU A 162 -1.32 10.34 6.02
N ALA A 163 -1.07 11.65 5.99
CA ALA A 163 -1.12 12.50 7.19
C ALA A 163 -2.39 12.30 8.02
N ASN A 164 -2.21 12.01 9.32
CA ASN A 164 -3.28 11.72 10.29
C ASN A 164 -4.26 10.61 9.90
N HIS A 165 -3.88 9.73 8.98
CA HIS A 165 -4.77 8.73 8.43
C HIS A 165 -4.16 7.33 8.53
N GLY A 166 -3.16 7.01 7.70
CA GLY A 166 -2.70 5.63 7.54
C GLY A 166 -1.54 5.49 6.58
N ALA A 167 -1.52 4.36 5.87
CA ALA A 167 -0.55 4.06 4.83
C ALA A 167 -1.21 3.52 3.56
N LEU A 168 -0.53 3.72 2.44
CA LEU A 168 -0.91 3.22 1.13
C LEU A 168 0.28 2.54 0.47
N THR A 169 0.06 1.37 -0.11
CA THR A 169 1.08 0.62 -0.84
C THR A 169 0.52 0.14 -2.17
N VAL A 170 1.37 0.15 -3.19
CA VAL A 170 1.06 -0.36 -4.52
C VAL A 170 1.97 -1.52 -4.86
N GLY A 171 1.60 -2.37 -5.81
CA GLY A 171 2.39 -3.53 -6.25
C GLY A 171 2.06 -3.96 -7.67
N CYS A 172 3.01 -4.65 -8.32
CA CYS A 172 2.79 -5.35 -9.60
C CYS A 172 1.89 -6.59 -9.44
N ASP A 173 1.64 -6.99 -8.20
CA ASP A 173 0.67 -7.98 -7.76
C ASP A 173 0.32 -7.69 -6.29
N LEU A 174 -0.66 -8.42 -5.77
CA LEU A 174 -1.19 -8.20 -4.43
C LEU A 174 -0.20 -8.56 -3.33
N ILE A 175 0.59 -9.61 -3.52
CA ILE A 175 1.58 -10.04 -2.54
C ILE A 175 2.69 -8.99 -2.40
N THR A 176 3.14 -8.43 -3.51
CA THR A 176 4.12 -7.34 -3.54
C THR A 176 3.60 -6.10 -2.81
N ALA A 177 2.34 -5.70 -3.04
CA ALA A 177 1.72 -4.59 -2.32
C ALA A 177 1.65 -4.87 -0.80
N TYR A 178 1.21 -6.08 -0.42
CA TYR A 178 1.16 -6.50 0.98
C TYR A 178 2.54 -6.53 1.64
N TYR A 179 3.57 -7.10 1.00
CA TYR A 179 4.95 -7.13 1.54
C TYR A 179 5.54 -5.75 1.73
N ARG A 180 5.17 -4.77 0.89
CA ARG A 180 5.55 -3.38 1.10
C ARG A 180 4.90 -2.78 2.33
N MET A 181 3.65 -3.12 2.63
CA MET A 181 2.96 -2.70 3.86
C MET A 181 3.62 -3.33 5.09
N GLU A 182 3.98 -4.60 5.01
CA GLU A 182 4.72 -5.31 6.06
C GLU A 182 6.09 -4.70 6.32
N THR A 183 6.83 -4.41 5.25
CA THR A 183 8.13 -3.77 5.31
C THR A 183 8.04 -2.36 5.89
N LEU A 184 7.00 -1.60 5.55
CA LEU A 184 6.75 -0.27 6.09
C LEU A 184 6.56 -0.31 7.62
N GLU A 185 5.72 -1.21 8.12
CA GLU A 185 5.49 -1.29 9.57
C GLU A 185 6.74 -1.76 10.31
N LEU A 186 7.51 -2.69 9.73
CA LEU A 186 8.81 -3.10 10.28
C LEU A 186 9.80 -1.92 10.31
N TYR A 187 9.87 -1.14 9.23
CA TYR A 187 10.71 0.05 9.15
C TYR A 187 10.36 1.05 10.26
N ALA A 188 9.07 1.36 10.43
CA ALA A 188 8.60 2.28 11.45
C ALA A 188 8.95 1.79 12.86
N LYS A 189 8.75 0.50 13.15
CA LYS A 189 9.10 -0.12 14.45
C LYS A 189 10.59 -0.02 14.76
N ILE A 190 11.44 -0.35 13.79
CA ILE A 190 12.89 -0.34 13.98
C ILE A 190 13.40 1.11 14.09
N SER A 191 12.91 2.02 13.25
CA SER A 191 13.26 3.44 13.32
C SER A 191 12.86 4.05 14.66
N LEU A 192 11.65 3.76 15.15
CA LEU A 192 11.20 4.24 16.47
C LEU A 192 12.07 3.67 17.59
N THR A 193 12.38 2.38 17.53
CA THR A 193 13.24 1.72 18.53
C THR A 193 14.65 2.32 18.53
N ALA A 194 15.27 2.51 17.36
CA ALA A 194 16.58 3.12 17.24
C ALA A 194 16.59 4.57 17.77
N HIS A 195 15.53 5.33 17.49
CA HIS A 195 15.36 6.68 18.03
C HIS A 195 15.33 6.68 19.56
N LEU A 196 14.53 5.79 20.17
CA LEU A 196 14.42 5.65 21.62
C LEU A 196 15.74 5.20 22.29
N LEU A 197 16.60 4.48 21.56
CA LEU A 197 17.92 4.04 22.02
C LEU A 197 19.02 5.11 21.90
N GLY A 198 18.68 6.34 21.52
CA GLY A 198 19.63 7.46 21.40
C GLY A 198 19.94 7.89 19.96
N GLY A 199 19.17 7.41 18.99
CA GLY A 199 19.23 7.85 17.60
C GLY A 199 19.90 6.85 16.68
N GLU A 200 19.36 6.78 15.47
CA GLU A 200 19.81 5.91 14.40
C GLU A 200 21.17 6.30 13.80
N LYS A 201 21.94 5.28 13.36
CA LYS A 201 23.16 5.44 12.55
C LYS A 201 22.86 5.01 11.12
N GLU A 202 22.88 5.96 10.20
CA GLU A 202 22.57 5.68 8.81
C GLU A 202 23.73 5.00 8.07
N VAL A 203 23.35 4.18 7.11
CA VAL A 203 24.25 3.60 6.11
C VAL A 203 24.88 4.74 5.31
N SER A 204 26.17 4.62 4.97
CA SER A 204 26.85 5.64 4.17
C SER A 204 26.17 5.80 2.80
N LYS A 205 26.24 7.00 2.21
CA LYS A 205 25.65 7.28 0.90
C LYS A 205 26.12 6.31 -0.19
N GLU A 206 27.41 5.98 -0.19
CA GLU A 206 28.01 5.00 -1.10
C GLU A 206 27.36 3.62 -0.96
N ASN A 207 27.19 3.14 0.29
CA ASN A 207 26.55 1.85 0.53
C ASN A 207 25.06 1.89 0.18
N ILE A 208 24.35 2.99 0.43
CA ILE A 208 22.96 3.16 -0.01
C ILE A 208 22.85 2.99 -1.53
N ASP A 209 23.72 3.63 -2.30
CA ASP A 209 23.70 3.52 -3.77
C ASP A 209 24.01 2.10 -4.23
N ARG A 210 24.94 1.40 -3.56
CA ARG A 210 25.21 -0.02 -3.82
C ARG A 210 23.98 -0.89 -3.56
N LEU A 211 23.28 -0.68 -2.45
CA LEU A 211 22.07 -1.42 -2.10
C LEU A 211 20.93 -1.17 -3.11
N ILE A 212 20.73 0.08 -3.54
CA ILE A 212 19.73 0.41 -4.55
C ILE A 212 20.02 -0.31 -5.88
N ASN A 213 21.29 -0.41 -6.27
CA ASN A 213 21.69 -1.12 -7.49
C ASN A 213 21.49 -2.65 -7.40
N MET A 214 21.40 -3.23 -6.20
CA MET A 214 21.13 -4.67 -6.03
C MET A 214 19.68 -5.05 -6.34
N ARG A 215 18.75 -4.08 -6.41
CA ARG A 215 17.32 -4.32 -6.64
C ARG A 215 17.06 -5.12 -7.91
N GLU A 216 17.79 -4.84 -8.99
CA GLU A 216 17.65 -5.56 -10.26
C GLU A 216 18.00 -7.05 -10.10
N GLY A 217 19.12 -7.35 -9.43
CA GLY A 217 19.54 -8.74 -9.17
C GLY A 217 18.59 -9.51 -8.24
N TYR A 218 17.86 -8.81 -7.37
CA TYR A 218 16.84 -9.41 -6.50
C TYR A 218 15.44 -9.45 -7.13
N GLY A 219 15.25 -8.93 -8.35
CA GLY A 219 13.94 -8.87 -9.00
C GLY A 219 12.94 -7.96 -8.28
N VAL A 220 13.40 -6.94 -7.56
CA VAL A 220 12.51 -5.99 -6.87
C VAL A 220 11.85 -5.09 -7.89
N THR A 221 10.53 -5.21 -8.03
CA THR A 221 9.73 -4.48 -9.02
C THR A 221 9.38 -3.05 -8.55
N GLY A 222 8.69 -2.29 -9.39
CA GLY A 222 8.12 -0.98 -9.08
C GLY A 222 9.14 0.17 -8.97
N LYS A 223 8.71 1.29 -8.38
CA LYS A 223 9.48 2.53 -8.31
C LYS A 223 10.29 2.61 -7.03
N HIS A 224 11.39 3.36 -7.09
CA HIS A 224 12.23 3.63 -5.93
C HIS A 224 12.71 5.09 -5.99
N PRO A 225 12.63 5.85 -4.89
CA PRO A 225 12.93 7.28 -4.90
C PRO A 225 14.43 7.59 -4.97
N GLY A 226 15.28 6.57 -4.94
CA GLY A 226 16.73 6.72 -4.82
C GLY A 226 17.10 7.18 -3.40
N PHE A 227 18.17 7.96 -3.29
CA PHE A 227 18.47 8.69 -2.06
C PHE A 227 17.67 10.00 -2.02
N LYS A 228 16.75 10.11 -1.07
CA LYS A 228 15.85 11.24 -0.93
C LYS A 228 15.52 11.47 0.54
N ARG A 229 15.73 12.70 1.00
CA ARG A 229 15.28 13.22 2.29
C ARG A 229 14.20 14.28 2.12
N TYR A 230 13.30 14.32 3.09
CA TYR A 230 12.18 15.25 3.19
C TYR A 230 12.36 16.19 4.37
N ARG A 231 12.95 15.70 5.48
CA ARG A 231 13.35 16.57 6.59
C ARG A 231 14.48 17.49 6.15
N LYS A 232 14.33 18.79 6.44
CA LYS A 232 15.47 19.70 6.53
C LYS A 232 15.99 19.59 7.96
N GLU A 233 17.23 19.15 8.12
CA GLU A 233 17.94 19.14 9.41
C GLU A 233 18.03 20.56 10.01
#